data_AF-A0A3B5R5N8-F1
#
_entry.id   AF-A0A3B5R5N8-F1
#
_cell.length_a   1.000
_cell.length_b   1.000
_cell.length_c   1.000
_cell.angle_alpha   90.00
_cell.angle_beta   90.00
_cell.angle_gamma   90.00
#
_symmetry.space_group_name_H-M   'P 1'
#
loop_
_entity.id
_entity.type
_entity.pdbx_description
1 polymer ?
#
loop_
_entity_poly.entity_id
_entity_poly.type
_entity_poly.pdbx_seq_one_letter_code
_entity_poly.pdbx_strand_id
1 'polypeptide(L)'
;PESVLCKIWKQEDIDEFQVLNSRFETPEAVPSPFQYLKMLFTDEMIENIAHHTNLYSAQELGDPIKTSPEEIEHFLAILLFMGVFNLPSLEDYWHHESRFDLITDIMPRRRFQLLRRYIHFNDNQQCSESWDSLYKIRPLFEMLCEQCLLIPSTHKHSVDEVLVAYKGTRAGTLRQYIANKSDKWGFKLFCRASSSGIIHDLLLYQGASTFFNVALSEEEQALPLGAKVVTMLCTTTKEPQMSVVFCDNFFTSFNLVQYLHTALGVKCIVKCFDNKYVNLLSNACGIMTFSTVKCWSKEFHAKITILCPSLISAYNELKGGINLSDMLVHMYKTPAKSRRWYLPLFGHMLDLCIANSWLLYKRDSGLQNEKPVSLKRFCLAVAHSLNQFNKPASELTSWPTIFQLSTTREDRLHPNHHDQNHKQMCATTTMSRWKCEKCNVFLCLNINILKTTGSVEKKY
;
A
#
# COMPACT_ATOMS: atom_id res chain seq x y z
N PRO A 1 12.43 6.13 56.88
CA PRO A 1 12.94 7.31 56.15
C PRO A 1 13.81 6.83 54.98
N GLU A 2 13.15 6.50 53.87
CA GLU A 2 13.84 6.14 52.63
C GLU A 2 14.60 7.37 52.14
N SER A 3 15.92 7.23 52.04
CA SER A 3 16.80 8.26 51.52
C SER A 3 16.42 8.54 50.07
N VAL A 4 15.80 9.70 49.84
CA VAL A 4 15.63 10.28 48.51
C VAL A 4 17.02 10.45 47.91
N LEU A 5 17.42 9.50 47.05
CA LEU A 5 18.61 9.62 46.22
C LEU A 5 18.37 10.82 45.30
N CYS A 6 18.91 11.98 45.70
CA CYS A 6 18.92 13.17 44.88
C CYS A 6 19.79 12.86 43.65
N LYS A 7 19.16 12.62 42.50
CA LYS A 7 19.87 12.43 41.23
C LYS A 7 20.55 13.76 40.89
N ILE A 8 21.88 13.78 40.97
CA ILE A 8 22.69 14.93 40.55
C ILE A 8 22.74 14.90 39.03
N TRP A 9 22.07 15.85 38.38
CA TRP A 9 22.10 16.00 36.93
C TRP A 9 23.36 16.77 36.54
N LYS A 10 24.18 16.18 35.66
CA LYS A 10 25.29 16.87 34.99
C LYS A 10 24.92 17.10 33.53
N GLN A 11 25.16 18.31 33.04
CA GLN A 11 25.11 18.59 31.63
C GLN A 11 26.41 18.08 31.00
N GLU A 12 26.29 17.16 30.06
CA GLU A 12 27.39 16.65 29.26
C GLU A 12 27.03 16.81 27.78
N ASP A 13 28.01 17.22 26.98
CA ASP A 13 27.85 17.27 25.54
C ASP A 13 27.84 15.84 25.00
N ILE A 14 26.77 15.49 24.29
CA ILE A 14 26.66 14.21 23.60
C ILE A 14 27.12 14.45 22.16
N ASP A 15 28.07 13.64 21.68
CA ASP A 15 28.46 13.66 20.26
C ASP A 15 27.22 13.52 19.38
N GLU A 16 27.09 14.42 18.40
CA GLU A 16 25.92 14.45 17.53
C GLU A 16 25.83 13.13 16.75
N PHE A 17 24.81 12.31 17.04
CA PHE A 17 24.61 11.08 16.28
C PHE A 17 24.09 11.43 14.89
N GLN A 18 24.97 11.35 13.91
CA GLN A 18 24.57 11.38 12.52
C GLN A 18 24.11 10.00 12.09
N VAL A 19 22.81 9.87 11.84
CA VAL A 19 22.25 8.67 11.24
C VAL A 19 22.84 8.53 9.84
N LEU A 20 23.57 7.44 9.60
CA LEU A 20 24.13 7.17 8.28
C LEU A 20 23.02 7.04 7.24
N ASN A 21 23.25 7.62 6.08
CA ASN A 21 22.38 7.37 4.94
C ASN A 21 22.57 5.93 4.49
N SER A 22 21.47 5.19 4.39
CA SER A 22 21.49 3.82 3.88
C SER A 22 22.02 3.81 2.46
N ARG A 23 23.03 2.96 2.22
CA ARG A 23 23.61 2.74 0.90
C ARG A 23 23.08 1.42 0.36
N PHE A 24 22.66 1.44 -0.90
CA PHE A 24 22.15 0.26 -1.59
C PHE A 24 23.05 -0.02 -2.79
N GLU A 25 23.31 -1.29 -3.04
CA GLU A 25 24.00 -1.70 -4.26
C GLU A 25 23.13 -1.39 -5.47
N THR A 26 23.78 -0.91 -6.53
CA THR A 26 23.10 -0.64 -7.79
C THR A 26 22.86 -1.99 -8.47
N PRO A 27 21.60 -2.42 -8.70
CA PRO A 27 21.33 -3.74 -9.28
C PRO A 27 21.81 -3.79 -10.73
N GLU A 28 22.28 -4.92 -11.24
CA GLU A 28 22.77 -5.03 -12.63
C GLU A 28 21.73 -4.62 -13.68
N ALA A 29 20.47 -4.96 -13.44
CA ALA A 29 19.30 -4.52 -14.20
C ALA A 29 18.12 -4.37 -13.27
N VAL A 30 17.19 -3.44 -13.58
CA VAL A 30 15.95 -3.28 -12.81
C VAL A 30 14.99 -4.43 -13.15
N PRO A 31 14.61 -5.29 -12.19
CA PRO A 31 13.62 -6.34 -12.40
C PRO A 31 12.26 -5.79 -12.84
N SER A 32 11.47 -6.64 -13.48
CA SER A 32 10.09 -6.33 -13.84
C SER A 32 9.22 -6.09 -12.59
N PRO A 33 8.13 -5.30 -12.70
CA PRO A 33 7.17 -5.11 -11.61
C PRO A 33 6.67 -6.41 -10.99
N PHE A 34 6.49 -7.44 -11.82
CA PHE A 34 6.06 -8.76 -11.39
C PHE A 34 7.09 -9.47 -10.50
N GLN A 35 8.38 -9.39 -10.84
CA GLN A 35 9.45 -9.95 -10.02
C GLN A 35 9.50 -9.28 -8.64
N TYR A 36 9.34 -7.95 -8.57
CA TYR A 36 9.23 -7.25 -7.28
C TYR A 36 8.02 -7.67 -6.47
N LEU A 37 6.88 -7.99 -7.10
CA LEU A 37 5.74 -8.58 -6.38
C LEU A 37 6.13 -9.94 -5.81
N LYS A 38 6.71 -10.82 -6.62
CA LYS A 38 7.06 -12.20 -6.23
C LYS A 38 8.11 -12.29 -5.12
N MET A 39 8.91 -11.25 -4.92
CA MET A 39 9.80 -11.13 -3.74
C MET A 39 9.03 -11.00 -2.43
N LEU A 40 7.78 -10.50 -2.44
CA LEU A 40 6.98 -10.29 -1.23
C LEU A 40 5.77 -11.23 -1.16
N PHE A 41 5.18 -11.54 -2.30
CA PHE A 41 4.03 -12.41 -2.44
C PHE A 41 4.44 -13.65 -3.22
N THR A 42 4.96 -14.65 -2.50
CA THR A 42 5.66 -15.80 -3.08
C THR A 42 4.72 -16.82 -3.71
N ASP A 43 5.27 -17.73 -4.51
CA ASP A 43 4.52 -18.87 -5.06
C ASP A 43 3.98 -19.78 -3.94
N GLU A 44 4.73 -19.95 -2.86
CA GLU A 44 4.29 -20.70 -1.67
C GLU A 44 3.02 -20.10 -1.04
N MET A 45 2.91 -18.76 -0.98
CA MET A 45 1.70 -18.09 -0.51
C MET A 45 0.51 -18.40 -1.42
N ILE A 46 0.71 -18.43 -2.74
CA ILE A 46 -0.33 -18.72 -3.73
C ILE A 46 -0.78 -20.19 -3.62
N GLU A 47 0.17 -21.11 -3.49
CA GLU A 47 -0.09 -22.53 -3.26
C GLU A 47 -0.86 -22.75 -1.95
N ASN A 48 -0.47 -22.06 -0.87
CA ASN A 48 -1.17 -22.09 0.41
C ASN A 48 -2.63 -21.62 0.27
N ILE A 49 -2.87 -20.52 -0.46
CA ILE A 49 -4.23 -20.02 -0.72
C ILE A 49 -5.04 -21.05 -1.52
N ALA A 50 -4.47 -21.64 -2.57
CA ALA A 50 -5.15 -22.63 -3.40
C ALA A 50 -5.52 -23.88 -2.58
N HIS A 51 -4.58 -24.40 -1.79
CA HIS A 51 -4.77 -25.56 -0.92
C HIS A 51 -5.90 -25.32 0.09
N HIS A 52 -5.82 -24.26 0.89
CA HIS A 52 -6.79 -23.97 1.94
C HIS A 52 -8.16 -23.58 1.38
N THR A 53 -8.21 -22.96 0.20
CA THR A 53 -9.48 -22.67 -0.49
C THR A 53 -10.19 -23.96 -0.91
N ASN A 54 -9.46 -24.92 -1.47
CA ASN A 54 -10.03 -26.23 -1.81
C ASN A 54 -10.49 -26.99 -0.56
N LEU A 55 -9.64 -27.05 0.47
CA LEU A 55 -9.96 -27.70 1.75
C LEU A 55 -11.22 -27.10 2.37
N TYR A 56 -11.30 -25.78 2.46
CA TYR A 56 -12.46 -25.08 3.00
C TYR A 56 -13.73 -25.38 2.22
N SER A 57 -13.66 -25.37 0.89
CA SER A 57 -14.83 -25.67 0.08
C SER A 57 -15.30 -27.12 0.25
N ALA A 58 -14.37 -28.08 0.40
CA ALA A 58 -14.71 -29.47 0.69
C ALA A 58 -15.38 -29.62 2.06
N GLN A 59 -14.91 -28.89 3.08
CA GLN A 59 -15.52 -28.89 4.41
C GLN A 59 -16.96 -28.35 4.42
N GLU A 60 -17.27 -27.35 3.59
CA GLU A 60 -18.58 -26.69 3.56
C GLU A 60 -19.57 -27.28 2.55
N LEU A 61 -19.08 -27.79 1.42
CA LEU A 61 -19.90 -28.29 0.31
C LEU A 61 -19.87 -29.82 0.18
N GLY A 62 -18.90 -30.50 0.80
CA GLY A 62 -18.64 -31.92 0.61
C GLY A 62 -17.74 -32.27 -0.59
N ASP A 63 -17.45 -31.33 -1.49
CA ASP A 63 -16.53 -31.49 -2.64
C ASP A 63 -15.67 -30.22 -2.82
N PRO A 64 -14.35 -30.34 -3.11
CA PRO A 64 -13.53 -29.17 -3.41
C PRO A 64 -13.95 -28.47 -4.70
N ILE A 65 -13.83 -27.14 -4.73
CA ILE A 65 -14.05 -26.34 -5.95
C ILE A 65 -12.93 -26.48 -6.99
N LYS A 66 -11.88 -27.26 -6.69
CA LYS A 66 -10.76 -27.62 -7.58
C LYS A 66 -10.05 -26.41 -8.17
N THR A 67 -9.70 -25.43 -7.33
CA THR A 67 -8.86 -24.28 -7.73
C THR A 67 -7.40 -24.67 -7.82
N SER A 68 -6.67 -24.14 -8.80
CA SER A 68 -5.20 -24.27 -8.93
C SER A 68 -4.49 -22.99 -8.46
N PRO A 69 -3.17 -23.03 -8.20
CA PRO A 69 -2.36 -21.84 -7.99
C PRO A 69 -2.48 -20.81 -9.12
N GLU A 70 -2.46 -21.28 -10.38
CA GLU A 70 -2.67 -20.43 -11.57
C GLU A 70 -4.02 -19.71 -11.52
N GLU A 71 -5.09 -20.41 -11.14
CA GLU A 71 -6.41 -19.79 -11.03
C GLU A 71 -6.49 -18.75 -9.89
N ILE A 72 -5.71 -18.95 -8.82
CA ILE A 72 -5.54 -17.93 -7.77
C ILE A 72 -4.80 -16.71 -8.32
N GLU A 73 -3.79 -16.87 -9.18
CA GLU A 73 -3.14 -15.73 -9.84
C GLU A 73 -4.10 -14.95 -10.75
N HIS A 74 -4.93 -15.64 -11.52
CA HIS A 74 -6.01 -15.00 -12.30
C HIS A 74 -6.99 -14.24 -11.40
N PHE A 75 -7.35 -14.82 -10.26
CA PHE A 75 -8.20 -14.16 -9.27
C PHE A 75 -7.54 -12.90 -8.69
N LEU A 76 -6.24 -12.96 -8.37
CA LEU A 76 -5.45 -11.82 -7.91
C LEU A 76 -5.33 -10.73 -8.99
N ALA A 77 -5.10 -11.11 -10.26
CA ALA A 77 -5.06 -10.19 -11.39
C ALA A 77 -6.37 -9.40 -11.50
N ILE A 78 -7.52 -10.08 -11.41
CA ILE A 78 -8.84 -9.44 -11.42
C ILE A 78 -8.99 -8.47 -10.24
N LEU A 79 -8.57 -8.86 -9.03
CA LEU A 79 -8.62 -7.97 -7.85
C LEU A 79 -7.80 -6.70 -8.05
N LEU A 80 -6.60 -6.80 -8.63
CA LEU A 80 -5.75 -5.65 -8.94
C LEU A 80 -6.37 -4.76 -10.04
N PHE A 81 -6.95 -5.34 -11.09
CA PHE A 81 -7.67 -4.58 -12.11
C PHE A 81 -8.85 -3.82 -11.51
N MET A 82 -9.64 -4.46 -10.65
CA MET A 82 -10.78 -3.81 -9.99
C MET A 82 -10.33 -2.69 -9.03
N GLY A 83 -9.17 -2.83 -8.37
CA GLY A 83 -8.61 -1.76 -7.53
C GLY A 83 -8.25 -0.50 -8.33
N VAL A 84 -7.81 -0.68 -9.59
CA VAL A 84 -7.51 0.43 -10.51
C VAL A 84 -8.75 0.97 -11.23
N PHE A 85 -9.65 0.09 -11.64
CA PHE A 85 -10.85 0.40 -12.42
C PHE A 85 -12.10 0.09 -11.60
N ASN A 86 -12.52 1.02 -10.73
CA ASN A 86 -13.67 0.80 -9.86
C ASN A 86 -15.01 1.01 -10.59
N LEU A 87 -15.79 -0.06 -10.73
CA LEU A 87 -17.21 0.01 -11.11
C LEU A 87 -18.13 0.02 -9.86
N PRO A 88 -19.36 0.58 -9.97
CA PRO A 88 -20.29 0.70 -8.83
C PRO A 88 -20.67 -0.64 -8.18
N SER A 89 -20.87 -1.68 -8.99
CA SER A 89 -21.16 -3.05 -8.55
C SER A 89 -20.14 -4.05 -9.09
N LEU A 90 -19.97 -5.15 -8.36
CA LEU A 90 -19.15 -6.27 -8.81
C LEU A 90 -19.72 -6.93 -10.08
N GLU A 91 -21.03 -6.87 -10.28
CA GLU A 91 -21.66 -7.50 -11.44
C GLU A 91 -21.48 -6.69 -12.71
N ASP A 92 -21.26 -5.37 -12.59
CA ASP A 92 -21.12 -4.45 -13.72
C ASP A 92 -19.93 -4.80 -14.61
N TYR A 93 -18.85 -5.37 -14.05
CA TYR A 93 -17.68 -5.78 -14.84
C TYR A 93 -18.01 -6.85 -15.90
N TRP A 94 -19.03 -7.67 -15.65
CA TRP A 94 -19.48 -8.72 -16.58
C TRP A 94 -20.84 -8.41 -17.21
N HIS A 95 -21.43 -7.24 -16.93
CA HIS A 95 -22.70 -6.84 -17.53
C HIS A 95 -22.50 -6.51 -19.01
N HIS A 96 -23.49 -6.82 -19.85
CA HIS A 96 -23.36 -6.67 -21.31
C HIS A 96 -23.10 -5.22 -21.78
N GLU A 97 -23.65 -4.22 -21.08
CA GLU A 97 -23.47 -2.79 -21.42
C GLU A 97 -22.16 -2.19 -20.90
N SER A 98 -21.64 -2.73 -19.79
CA SER A 98 -20.45 -2.21 -19.09
C SER A 98 -19.32 -3.24 -19.04
N ARG A 99 -19.34 -4.19 -19.99
CA ARG A 99 -18.40 -5.31 -20.06
C ARG A 99 -16.97 -4.77 -20.03
N PHE A 100 -16.17 -5.28 -19.11
CA PHE A 100 -14.77 -4.92 -19.00
C PHE A 100 -13.88 -6.10 -19.43
N ASP A 101 -13.49 -6.10 -20.70
CA ASP A 101 -12.83 -7.23 -21.37
C ASP A 101 -11.60 -7.76 -20.60
N LEU A 102 -10.80 -6.86 -20.03
CA LEU A 102 -9.63 -7.20 -19.21
C LEU A 102 -9.94 -8.09 -18.00
N ILE A 103 -11.18 -8.09 -17.50
CA ILE A 103 -11.62 -8.96 -16.40
C ILE A 103 -12.44 -10.13 -16.94
N THR A 104 -13.34 -9.87 -17.88
CA THR A 104 -14.28 -10.89 -18.36
C THR A 104 -13.62 -12.00 -19.17
N ASP A 105 -12.48 -11.71 -19.78
CA ASP A 105 -11.73 -12.67 -20.59
C ASP A 105 -10.82 -13.56 -19.72
N ILE A 106 -10.51 -13.12 -18.49
CA ILE A 106 -9.72 -13.89 -17.52
C ILE A 106 -10.58 -14.99 -16.89
N MET A 107 -11.75 -14.62 -16.36
CA MET A 107 -12.57 -15.55 -15.60
C MET A 107 -14.07 -15.24 -15.74
N PRO A 108 -14.93 -16.27 -15.93
CA PRO A 108 -16.37 -16.07 -15.92
C PRO A 108 -16.89 -15.58 -14.56
N ARG A 109 -17.91 -14.71 -14.59
CA ARG A 109 -18.53 -14.12 -13.38
C ARG A 109 -18.86 -15.14 -12.30
N ARG A 110 -19.48 -16.27 -12.67
CA ARG A 110 -19.89 -17.32 -11.73
C ARG A 110 -18.69 -17.97 -11.04
N ARG A 111 -17.58 -18.17 -11.76
CA ARG A 111 -16.36 -18.75 -11.19
C ARG A 111 -15.67 -17.77 -10.25
N PHE A 112 -15.57 -16.50 -10.65
CA PHE A 112 -15.04 -15.45 -9.78
C PHE A 112 -15.85 -15.32 -8.48
N GLN A 113 -17.18 -15.31 -8.56
CA GLN A 113 -18.06 -15.26 -7.39
C GLN A 113 -17.90 -16.50 -6.49
N LEU A 114 -17.68 -17.69 -7.09
CA LEU A 114 -17.42 -18.93 -6.36
C LEU A 114 -16.09 -18.85 -5.59
N LEU A 115 -15.00 -18.49 -6.26
CA LEU A 115 -13.69 -18.31 -5.60
C LEU A 115 -13.77 -17.26 -4.49
N ARG A 116 -14.34 -16.09 -4.78
CA ARG A 116 -14.53 -15.03 -3.77
C ARG A 116 -15.33 -15.48 -2.55
N ARG A 117 -16.28 -16.41 -2.73
CA ARG A 117 -17.08 -16.96 -1.64
C ARG A 117 -16.27 -17.91 -0.76
N TYR A 118 -15.45 -18.77 -1.36
CA TYR A 118 -14.76 -19.86 -0.68
C TYR A 118 -13.28 -19.62 -0.39
N ILE A 119 -12.69 -18.51 -0.86
CA ILE A 119 -11.28 -18.21 -0.60
C ILE A 119 -10.96 -18.29 0.89
N HIS A 120 -9.89 -19.00 1.22
CA HIS A 120 -9.51 -19.33 2.60
C HIS A 120 -7.99 -19.49 2.73
N PHE A 121 -7.47 -19.34 3.95
CA PHE A 121 -6.02 -19.20 4.20
C PHE A 121 -5.50 -20.05 5.37
N ASN A 122 -6.36 -20.84 6.00
CA ASN A 122 -5.98 -21.78 7.05
C ASN A 122 -7.03 -22.89 7.18
N ASP A 123 -6.73 -24.01 7.81
CA ASP A 123 -7.70 -25.05 8.11
C ASP A 123 -8.56 -24.67 9.33
N ASN A 124 -9.90 -24.74 9.20
CA ASN A 124 -10.79 -24.47 10.33
C ASN A 124 -10.76 -25.57 11.40
N GLN A 125 -10.30 -26.78 11.08
CA GLN A 125 -10.19 -27.86 12.06
C GLN A 125 -9.03 -27.64 13.04
N GLN A 126 -8.03 -26.85 12.65
CA GLN A 126 -6.94 -26.42 13.54
C GLN A 126 -7.37 -25.33 14.55
N CYS A 127 -8.66 -25.00 14.61
CA CYS A 127 -9.24 -24.02 15.54
C CYS A 127 -9.34 -24.51 17.00
N SER A 128 -9.06 -25.79 17.28
CA SER A 128 -9.12 -26.31 18.65
C SER A 128 -7.90 -25.87 19.45
N GLU A 129 -8.10 -24.98 20.43
CA GLU A 129 -7.15 -24.60 21.51
C GLU A 129 -6.12 -23.48 21.23
N SER A 130 -6.27 -22.68 20.17
CA SER A 130 -5.35 -21.55 19.96
C SER A 130 -5.81 -20.28 20.70
N TRP A 131 -4.90 -19.65 21.44
CA TRP A 131 -5.03 -18.26 21.94
C TRP A 131 -5.07 -17.23 20.80
N ASP A 132 -4.89 -17.68 19.55
CA ASP A 132 -4.89 -16.89 18.34
C ASP A 132 -6.30 -16.67 17.80
N SER A 133 -6.85 -15.49 18.06
CA SER A 133 -8.17 -15.13 17.53
C SER A 133 -8.16 -14.79 16.04
N LEU A 134 -6.96 -14.62 15.44
CA LEU A 134 -6.77 -14.29 14.03
C LEU A 134 -6.25 -15.50 13.22
N TYR A 135 -6.38 -16.72 13.73
CA TYR A 135 -5.87 -17.96 13.11
C TYR A 135 -6.22 -18.12 11.63
N LYS A 136 -7.38 -17.61 11.17
CA LYS A 136 -7.83 -17.74 9.76
C LYS A 136 -6.95 -17.02 8.74
N ILE A 137 -6.14 -16.05 9.17
CA ILE A 137 -5.22 -15.31 8.30
C ILE A 137 -3.77 -15.44 8.77
N ARG A 138 -3.53 -15.97 9.97
CA ARG A 138 -2.23 -16.02 10.62
C ARG A 138 -1.13 -16.62 9.74
N PRO A 139 -1.29 -17.81 9.11
CA PRO A 139 -0.20 -18.41 8.34
C PRO A 139 0.24 -17.50 7.19
N LEU A 140 -0.72 -17.01 6.41
CA LEU A 140 -0.44 -16.10 5.29
C LEU A 140 0.19 -14.78 5.76
N PHE A 141 -0.23 -14.27 6.92
CA PHE A 141 0.32 -13.04 7.49
C PHE A 141 1.77 -13.21 7.93
N GLU A 142 2.11 -14.33 8.57
CA GLU A 142 3.48 -14.64 9.01
C GLU A 142 4.41 -14.82 7.80
N MET A 143 3.98 -15.54 6.76
CA MET A 143 4.73 -15.65 5.50
C MET A 143 5.05 -14.27 4.90
N LEU A 144 4.09 -13.35 4.90
CA LEU A 144 4.32 -11.98 4.43
C LEU A 144 5.32 -11.21 5.30
N CYS A 145 5.20 -11.31 6.63
CA CYS A 145 6.12 -10.66 7.56
C CYS A 145 7.55 -11.15 7.34
N GLU A 146 7.76 -12.45 7.14
CA GLU A 146 9.06 -13.03 6.82
C GLU A 146 9.66 -12.40 5.56
N GLN A 147 8.89 -12.26 4.48
CA GLN A 147 9.38 -11.59 3.26
C GLN A 147 9.68 -10.10 3.48
N CYS A 148 8.90 -9.40 4.30
CA CYS A 148 9.16 -8.00 4.63
C CYS A 148 10.47 -7.81 5.42
N LEU A 149 10.82 -8.77 6.28
CA LEU A 149 12.09 -8.78 7.02
C LEU A 149 13.30 -9.03 6.13
N LEU A 150 13.13 -9.70 4.99
CA LEU A 150 14.20 -9.90 4.01
C LEU A 150 14.56 -8.61 3.26
N ILE A 151 13.66 -7.64 3.19
CA ILE A 151 13.92 -6.34 2.54
C ILE A 151 15.20 -5.71 3.15
N PRO A 152 16.12 -5.16 2.32
CA PRO A 152 17.29 -4.45 2.81
C PRO A 152 16.89 -3.33 3.78
N SER A 153 17.43 -3.39 5.00
CA SER A 153 17.05 -2.47 6.07
C SER A 153 17.61 -1.07 5.81
N THR A 154 16.98 -0.09 6.44
CA THR A 154 17.48 1.29 6.49
C THR A 154 17.92 1.63 7.90
N HIS A 155 18.55 2.78 8.12
CA HIS A 155 18.91 3.22 9.47
C HIS A 155 17.85 4.13 10.10
N LYS A 156 16.76 4.40 9.38
CA LYS A 156 15.80 5.47 9.65
C LYS A 156 14.40 4.89 9.68
N HIS A 157 13.91 4.57 10.88
CA HIS A 157 12.64 3.87 11.07
C HIS A 157 11.61 4.67 11.85
N SER A 158 10.34 4.32 11.66
CA SER A 158 9.21 4.78 12.47
C SER A 158 8.35 3.59 12.86
N VAL A 159 7.73 3.66 14.05
CA VAL A 159 6.75 2.70 14.54
C VAL A 159 5.45 3.44 14.81
N ASP A 160 4.36 2.96 14.22
CA ASP A 160 3.04 3.52 14.39
C ASP A 160 1.95 2.48 14.06
N GLU A 161 0.70 2.89 14.23
CA GLU A 161 -0.48 2.09 14.01
C GLU A 161 -1.18 2.35 12.67
N VAL A 162 -1.53 1.26 11.99
CA VAL A 162 -2.33 1.23 10.77
C VAL A 162 -3.68 0.59 11.08
N LEU A 163 -4.74 1.07 10.42
CA LEU A 163 -6.09 0.57 10.63
C LEU A 163 -6.66 0.02 9.32
N VAL A 164 -6.97 -1.28 9.30
CA VAL A 164 -7.63 -1.93 8.17
C VAL A 164 -9.14 -1.87 8.35
N ALA A 165 -9.79 -0.99 7.59
CA ALA A 165 -11.21 -0.72 7.70
C ALA A 165 -12.09 -1.98 7.57
N TYR A 166 -12.95 -2.20 8.58
CA TYR A 166 -13.92 -3.28 8.60
C TYR A 166 -15.13 -2.92 9.47
N LYS A 167 -16.30 -2.82 8.84
CA LYS A 167 -17.56 -2.45 9.51
C LYS A 167 -18.41 -3.67 9.91
N GLY A 168 -18.07 -4.87 9.47
CA GLY A 168 -18.81 -6.09 9.79
C GLY A 168 -18.71 -6.47 11.28
N THR A 169 -19.69 -7.22 11.78
CA THR A 169 -19.77 -7.60 13.21
C THR A 169 -19.18 -8.98 13.51
N ARG A 170 -18.93 -9.80 12.49
CA ARG A 170 -18.45 -11.19 12.65
C ARG A 170 -17.04 -11.33 13.27
N ALA A 171 -16.30 -10.23 13.42
CA ALA A 171 -15.00 -10.22 14.07
C ALA A 171 -15.08 -10.04 15.60
N GLY A 172 -16.27 -9.81 16.17
CA GLY A 172 -16.44 -9.60 17.60
C GLY A 172 -15.58 -8.45 18.13
N THR A 173 -14.75 -8.77 19.14
CA THR A 173 -13.84 -7.85 19.83
C THR A 173 -12.53 -7.57 19.08
N LEU A 174 -12.25 -8.29 17.99
CA LEU A 174 -11.02 -8.11 17.19
C LEU A 174 -11.01 -6.81 16.39
N ARG A 175 -12.18 -6.23 16.12
CA ARG A 175 -12.29 -4.90 15.52
C ARG A 175 -12.19 -3.83 16.61
N GLN A 176 -11.47 -2.77 16.32
CA GLN A 176 -11.25 -1.63 17.21
C GLN A 176 -11.92 -0.39 16.65
N TYR A 177 -12.34 0.49 17.55
CA TYR A 177 -12.82 1.83 17.22
C TYR A 177 -11.72 2.86 17.46
N ILE A 178 -11.33 3.61 16.42
CA ILE A 178 -10.33 4.68 16.51
C ILE A 178 -10.96 5.98 16.02
N ALA A 179 -11.29 6.88 16.95
CA ALA A 179 -12.06 8.09 16.67
C ALA A 179 -11.40 9.03 15.65
N ASN A 180 -10.06 9.08 15.65
CA ASN A 180 -9.27 10.03 14.87
C ASN A 180 -8.92 9.54 13.45
N LYS A 181 -9.30 8.31 13.07
CA LYS A 181 -9.08 7.77 11.72
C LYS A 181 -10.33 8.00 10.85
N SER A 182 -10.13 8.14 9.54
CA SER A 182 -11.20 8.37 8.55
C SER A 182 -12.23 7.24 8.57
N ASP A 183 -11.74 6.00 8.47
CA ASP A 183 -12.50 4.80 8.81
C ASP A 183 -12.35 4.53 10.30
N LYS A 184 -13.42 4.70 11.08
CA LYS A 184 -13.34 4.58 12.54
C LYS A 184 -13.33 3.15 13.07
N TRP A 185 -13.76 2.17 12.27
CA TRP A 185 -13.88 0.77 12.66
C TRP A 185 -13.00 -0.12 11.79
N GLY A 186 -12.14 -0.94 12.40
CA GLY A 186 -11.24 -1.82 11.65
C GLY A 186 -10.33 -2.67 12.52
N PHE A 187 -9.43 -3.41 11.88
CA PHE A 187 -8.36 -4.15 12.56
C PHE A 187 -7.16 -3.24 12.77
N LYS A 188 -6.68 -3.18 14.01
CA LYS A 188 -5.49 -2.42 14.36
C LYS A 188 -4.25 -3.27 14.07
N LEU A 189 -3.30 -2.72 13.32
CA LEU A 189 -1.97 -3.28 13.10
C LEU A 189 -0.95 -2.28 13.62
N PHE A 190 0.17 -2.77 14.14
CA PHE A 190 1.37 -1.97 14.37
C PHE A 190 2.37 -2.30 13.28
N CYS A 191 3.10 -1.30 12.80
CA CYS A 191 4.07 -1.50 11.74
C CYS A 191 5.34 -0.71 12.01
N ARG A 192 6.46 -1.24 11.53
CA ARG A 192 7.74 -0.55 11.45
C ARG A 192 8.04 -0.23 9.99
N ALA A 193 8.23 1.05 9.69
CA ALA A 193 8.51 1.51 8.34
C ALA A 193 9.81 2.31 8.25
N SER A 194 10.49 2.24 7.11
CA SER A 194 11.55 3.19 6.77
C SER A 194 11.00 4.59 6.51
N SER A 195 11.86 5.61 6.51
CA SER A 195 11.48 6.97 6.07
C SER A 195 11.02 7.03 4.60
N SER A 196 11.39 6.06 3.76
CA SER A 196 10.90 5.93 2.38
C SER A 196 9.50 5.33 2.27
N GLY A 197 8.90 4.91 3.40
CA GLY A 197 7.57 4.33 3.47
C GLY A 197 7.50 2.83 3.22
N ILE A 198 8.63 2.13 3.18
CA ILE A 198 8.66 0.67 3.06
C ILE A 198 8.38 0.08 4.44
N ILE A 199 7.39 -0.80 4.53
CA ILE A 199 7.12 -1.54 5.76
C ILE A 199 8.07 -2.74 5.86
N HIS A 200 8.80 -2.84 6.96
CA HIS A 200 9.75 -3.92 7.23
C HIS A 200 9.19 -4.98 8.17
N ASP A 201 8.28 -4.61 9.07
CA ASP A 201 7.72 -5.53 10.05
C ASP A 201 6.30 -5.10 10.47
N LEU A 202 5.45 -6.06 10.79
CA LEU A 202 4.05 -5.86 11.18
C LEU A 202 3.62 -6.77 12.33
N LEU A 203 2.76 -6.24 13.19
CA LEU A 203 2.13 -6.96 14.28
C LEU A 203 0.61 -6.74 14.27
N LEU A 204 -0.14 -7.85 14.24
CA LEU A 204 -1.59 -7.83 14.39
C LEU A 204 -2.00 -7.65 15.86
N TYR A 205 -2.82 -6.64 16.15
CA TYR A 205 -3.39 -6.46 17.48
C TYR A 205 -4.62 -7.35 17.68
N GLN A 206 -4.63 -8.13 18.77
CA GLN A 206 -5.75 -9.00 19.14
C GLN A 206 -6.13 -8.87 20.62
N GLY A 207 -5.88 -7.70 21.22
CA GLY A 207 -6.20 -7.45 22.63
C GLY A 207 -5.20 -8.14 23.58
N ALA A 208 -5.70 -8.83 24.60
CA ALA A 208 -4.87 -9.45 25.64
C ALA A 208 -3.93 -10.53 25.09
N SER A 209 -4.34 -11.26 24.05
CA SER A 209 -3.52 -12.30 23.43
C SER A 209 -2.54 -11.77 22.37
N THR A 210 -2.31 -10.46 22.26
CA THR A 210 -1.44 -9.88 21.20
C THR A 210 -0.04 -10.50 21.16
N PHE A 211 0.51 -10.90 22.32
CA PHE A 211 1.84 -11.49 22.45
C PHE A 211 1.82 -12.99 22.81
N PHE A 212 0.74 -13.71 22.49
CA PHE A 212 0.56 -15.13 22.87
C PHE A 212 1.67 -16.06 22.35
N ASN A 213 2.26 -15.73 21.20
CA ASN A 213 3.30 -16.50 20.53
C ASN A 213 4.70 -15.87 20.70
N VAL A 214 4.86 -14.92 21.63
CA VAL A 214 6.13 -14.23 21.87
C VAL A 214 6.61 -14.53 23.29
N ALA A 215 7.81 -15.08 23.42
CA ALA A 215 8.47 -15.25 24.70
C ALA A 215 9.01 -13.89 25.17
N LEU A 216 8.26 -13.22 26.06
CA LEU A 216 8.68 -11.97 26.70
C LEU A 216 9.40 -12.27 28.00
N SER A 217 10.57 -11.66 28.21
CA SER A 217 11.28 -11.64 29.50
C SER A 217 10.43 -10.98 30.61
N GLU A 218 10.76 -11.21 31.88
CA GLU A 218 10.03 -10.60 33.01
C GLU A 218 10.03 -9.07 32.92
N GLU A 219 11.15 -8.47 32.50
CA GLU A 219 11.27 -7.04 32.28
C GLU A 219 10.34 -6.55 31.16
N GLU A 220 10.28 -7.27 30.04
CA GLU A 220 9.38 -6.93 28.93
C GLU A 220 7.91 -7.13 29.29
N GLN A 221 7.58 -8.12 30.14
CA GLN A 221 6.22 -8.33 30.63
C GLN A 221 5.73 -7.17 31.49
N ALA A 222 6.61 -6.51 32.24
CA ALA A 222 6.29 -5.33 33.03
C ALA A 222 6.08 -4.06 32.17
N LEU A 223 6.52 -4.06 30.91
CA LEU A 223 6.36 -2.90 30.03
C LEU A 223 4.88 -2.65 29.64
N PRO A 224 4.47 -1.37 29.51
CA PRO A 224 3.20 -1.02 28.90
C PRO A 224 3.06 -1.57 27.48
N LEU A 225 1.81 -1.73 26.99
CA LEU A 225 1.52 -2.25 25.65
C LEU A 225 2.34 -1.57 24.55
N GLY A 226 2.37 -0.23 24.53
CA GLY A 226 3.11 0.53 23.52
C GLY A 226 4.61 0.24 23.54
N ALA A 227 5.19 0.11 24.72
CA ALA A 227 6.61 -0.24 24.87
C ALA A 227 6.90 -1.68 24.41
N LYS A 228 6.04 -2.65 24.75
CA LYS A 228 6.16 -4.04 24.25
C LYS A 228 6.12 -4.10 22.72
N VAL A 229 5.20 -3.36 22.09
CA VAL A 229 5.09 -3.30 20.63
C VAL A 229 6.37 -2.76 20.00
N VAL A 230 6.89 -1.63 20.50
CA VAL A 230 8.10 -1.02 19.95
C VAL A 230 9.30 -1.94 20.15
N THR A 231 9.47 -2.51 21.35
CA THR A 231 10.55 -3.46 21.62
C THR A 231 10.51 -4.61 20.63
N MET A 232 9.36 -5.28 20.47
CA MET A 232 9.19 -6.40 19.55
C MET A 232 9.52 -6.02 18.10
N LEU A 233 8.95 -4.93 17.59
CA LEU A 233 9.24 -4.50 16.21
C LEU A 233 10.70 -4.05 16.01
N CYS A 234 11.38 -3.64 17.08
CA CYS A 234 12.78 -3.24 17.01
C CYS A 234 13.75 -4.42 17.10
N THR A 235 13.38 -5.55 17.70
CA THR A 235 14.26 -6.74 17.78
C THR A 235 14.61 -7.29 16.40
N THR A 236 13.73 -7.12 15.42
CA THR A 236 13.92 -7.54 14.03
C THR A 236 14.72 -6.52 13.19
N THR A 237 15.30 -5.50 13.80
CA THR A 237 16.11 -4.49 13.09
C THR A 237 17.50 -5.01 12.76
N LYS A 238 17.90 -4.89 11.49
CA LYS A 238 19.27 -5.15 11.06
C LYS A 238 20.13 -3.95 11.49
N GLU A 239 21.25 -4.20 12.17
CA GLU A 239 22.16 -3.16 12.68
C GLU A 239 21.48 -2.13 13.61
N PRO A 240 20.96 -2.58 14.76
CA PRO A 240 20.24 -1.71 15.69
C PRO A 240 21.08 -0.54 16.20
N GLN A 241 22.40 -0.74 16.41
CA GLN A 241 23.34 0.29 16.85
C GLN A 241 23.51 1.47 15.88
N MET A 242 23.20 1.25 14.61
CA MET A 242 23.27 2.26 13.55
C MET A 242 21.91 2.89 13.29
N SER A 243 20.85 2.36 13.90
CA SER A 243 19.47 2.68 13.56
C SER A 243 18.85 3.65 14.56
N VAL A 244 18.00 4.52 14.03
CA VAL A 244 17.12 5.38 14.81
C VAL A 244 15.66 5.01 14.57
N VAL A 245 14.88 4.92 15.64
CA VAL A 245 13.46 4.59 15.61
C VAL A 245 12.64 5.76 16.18
N PHE A 246 11.55 6.09 15.50
CA PHE A 246 10.64 7.15 15.89
C PHE A 246 9.30 6.59 16.31
N CYS A 247 8.78 7.04 17.43
CA CYS A 247 7.48 6.61 17.93
C CYS A 247 6.62 7.80 18.39
N ASP A 248 5.30 7.67 18.28
CA ASP A 248 4.35 8.66 18.80
C ASP A 248 4.11 8.48 20.32
N ASN A 249 3.40 9.44 20.93
CA ASN A 249 3.11 9.49 22.37
C ASN A 249 2.58 8.16 22.92
N PHE A 250 1.72 7.48 22.15
CA PHE A 250 1.09 6.22 22.56
C PHE A 250 2.11 5.13 22.93
N PHE A 251 3.28 5.15 22.30
CA PHE A 251 4.34 4.18 22.53
C PHE A 251 5.39 4.65 23.55
N THR A 252 5.30 5.90 24.00
CA THR A 252 6.40 6.60 24.66
C THR A 252 6.48 6.29 26.15
N SER A 253 7.66 5.89 26.61
CA SER A 253 8.02 5.94 28.04
C SER A 253 9.53 6.12 28.21
N PHE A 254 9.95 6.70 29.34
CA PHE A 254 11.37 6.81 29.66
C PHE A 254 12.04 5.43 29.73
N ASN A 255 11.37 4.46 30.36
CA ASN A 255 11.84 3.08 30.47
C ASN A 255 12.05 2.43 29.10
N LEU A 256 11.18 2.71 28.13
CA LEU A 256 11.36 2.22 26.75
C LEU A 256 12.64 2.79 26.13
N VAL A 257 12.88 4.11 26.22
CA VAL A 257 14.06 4.74 25.61
C VAL A 257 15.35 4.19 26.25
N GLN A 258 15.34 4.00 27.57
CA GLN A 258 16.46 3.37 28.27
C GLN A 258 16.67 1.93 27.82
N TYR A 259 15.61 1.13 27.76
CA TYR A 259 15.68 -0.28 27.35
C TYR A 259 16.17 -0.45 25.91
N LEU A 260 15.63 0.33 24.95
CA LEU A 260 16.07 0.28 23.55
C LEU A 260 17.56 0.58 23.41
N HIS A 261 18.06 1.53 24.20
CA HIS A 261 19.47 1.88 24.21
C HIS A 261 20.34 0.79 24.85
N THR A 262 19.99 0.32 26.05
CA THR A 262 20.84 -0.61 26.81
C THR A 262 20.76 -2.05 26.33
N ALA A 263 19.57 -2.51 25.95
CA ALA A 263 19.33 -3.91 25.56
C ALA A 263 19.51 -4.13 24.06
N LEU A 264 19.04 -3.21 23.20
CA LEU A 264 19.09 -3.38 21.75
C LEU A 264 20.16 -2.52 21.07
N GLY A 265 20.69 -1.48 21.73
CA GLY A 265 21.57 -0.49 21.10
C GLY A 265 20.85 0.48 20.14
N VAL A 266 19.52 0.43 20.07
CA VAL A 266 18.71 1.27 19.18
C VAL A 266 18.57 2.67 19.74
N LYS A 267 18.80 3.68 18.89
CA LYS A 267 18.51 5.07 19.23
C LYS A 267 17.05 5.38 18.95
N CYS A 268 16.42 6.14 19.84
CA CYS A 268 15.00 6.44 19.81
C CYS A 268 14.77 7.95 19.91
N ILE A 269 13.87 8.44 19.06
CA ILE A 269 13.37 9.82 19.13
C ILE A 269 11.87 9.78 19.31
N VAL A 270 11.41 10.54 20.27
CA VAL A 270 10.05 10.44 20.75
C VAL A 270 9.43 11.81 20.91
N LYS A 271 8.16 11.89 20.52
CA LYS A 271 7.32 13.06 20.76
C LYS A 271 6.35 12.75 21.90
N CYS A 272 6.16 13.75 22.74
CA CYS A 272 5.14 13.79 23.77
C CYS A 272 4.41 15.13 23.66
N PHE A 273 3.09 15.09 23.48
CA PHE A 273 2.26 16.28 23.48
C PHE A 273 1.71 16.47 24.88
N ASP A 274 1.98 17.63 25.45
CA ASP A 274 1.22 18.15 26.57
C ASP A 274 0.34 19.30 26.07
N ASN A 275 -0.83 19.54 26.68
CA ASN A 275 -1.91 20.39 26.13
C ASN A 275 -1.53 21.85 25.77
N LYS A 276 -0.29 22.27 26.00
CA LYS A 276 0.30 23.57 25.60
C LYS A 276 1.70 23.49 24.97
N TYR A 277 2.45 22.41 25.16
CA TYR A 277 3.85 22.29 24.75
C TYR A 277 4.13 20.96 24.05
N VAL A 278 5.04 20.98 23.08
CA VAL A 278 5.57 19.76 22.46
C VAL A 278 6.84 19.39 23.21
N ASN A 279 6.76 18.32 24.00
CA ASN A 279 7.92 17.70 24.63
C ASN A 279 8.53 16.70 23.64
N LEU A 280 9.85 16.71 23.52
CA LEU A 280 10.58 15.73 22.72
C LEU A 280 11.61 15.06 23.63
N LEU A 281 11.69 13.74 23.54
CA LEU A 281 12.69 12.93 24.22
C LEU A 281 13.55 12.23 23.17
N SER A 282 14.86 12.36 23.26
CA SER A 282 15.79 11.74 22.33
C SER A 282 17.04 11.28 23.05
N ASN A 283 17.55 10.11 22.68
CA ASN A 283 18.92 9.67 22.98
C ASN A 283 19.83 9.72 21.74
N ALA A 284 19.34 10.32 20.64
CA ALA A 284 20.02 10.42 19.36
C ALA A 284 20.58 11.83 19.11
N CYS A 285 19.81 12.88 19.40
CA CYS A 285 20.21 14.25 19.13
C CYS A 285 19.93 15.16 20.34
N GLY A 286 20.86 16.06 20.62
CA GLY A 286 20.72 17.11 21.64
C GLY A 286 19.88 18.32 21.16
N ILE A 287 19.64 19.26 22.06
CA ILE A 287 18.81 20.47 21.82
C ILE A 287 19.55 21.54 21.00
N MET A 288 20.89 21.48 20.94
CA MET A 288 21.72 22.61 20.50
C MET A 288 21.77 22.83 18.99
N THR A 289 21.33 21.88 18.17
CA THR A 289 21.21 22.12 16.72
C THR A 289 19.82 22.65 16.40
N PHE A 290 19.75 23.87 15.87
CA PHE A 290 18.51 24.48 15.39
C PHE A 290 18.41 24.35 13.87
N SER A 291 17.20 24.12 13.38
CA SER A 291 16.84 24.14 11.97
C SER A 291 15.65 25.06 11.73
N THR A 292 15.35 25.33 10.46
CA THR A 292 14.19 26.13 10.08
C THR A 292 13.13 25.24 9.44
N VAL A 293 11.88 25.33 9.91
CA VAL A 293 10.75 24.58 9.36
C VAL A 293 9.66 25.55 8.90
N LYS A 294 9.10 25.30 7.71
CA LYS A 294 7.94 26.03 7.22
C LYS A 294 6.67 25.42 7.78
N CYS A 295 5.95 26.15 8.63
CA CYS A 295 4.66 25.73 9.15
C CYS A 295 3.55 26.70 8.74
N TRP A 296 2.32 26.20 8.63
CA TRP A 296 1.16 27.05 8.41
C TRP A 296 0.80 27.76 9.72
N SER A 297 0.80 29.10 9.72
CA SER A 297 0.25 29.87 10.83
C SER A 297 -1.23 30.16 10.59
N LYS A 298 -2.07 29.79 11.56
CA LYS A 298 -3.50 30.16 11.56
C LYS A 298 -3.69 31.67 11.75
N GLU A 299 -2.78 32.32 12.48
CA GLU A 299 -2.84 33.75 12.78
C GLU A 299 -2.56 34.60 11.54
N PHE A 300 -1.53 34.22 10.76
CA PHE A 300 -1.12 34.97 9.57
C PHE A 300 -1.73 34.44 8.26
N HIS A 301 -2.51 33.35 8.32
CA HIS A 301 -3.04 32.65 7.13
C HIS A 301 -1.98 32.40 6.04
N ALA A 302 -0.75 32.10 6.47
CA ALA A 302 0.41 31.96 5.59
C ALA A 302 1.38 30.89 6.10
N LYS A 303 2.23 30.38 5.21
CA LYS A 303 3.39 29.55 5.59
C LYS A 303 4.48 30.48 6.13
N ILE A 304 4.77 30.36 7.43
CA ILE A 304 5.86 31.08 8.09
C ILE A 304 7.03 30.12 8.34
N THR A 305 8.24 30.67 8.34
CA THR A 305 9.46 29.94 8.70
C THR A 305 9.73 30.15 10.17
N ILE A 306 9.76 29.07 10.95
CA ILE A 306 10.04 29.10 12.38
C ILE A 306 11.38 28.40 12.65
N LEU A 307 12.19 28.98 13.53
CA LEU A 307 13.38 28.33 14.06
C LEU A 307 12.96 27.30 15.12
N CYS A 308 13.36 26.05 14.95
CA CYS A 308 13.05 24.98 15.87
C CYS A 308 14.25 24.04 16.08
N PRO A 309 14.29 23.25 17.16
CA PRO A 309 15.30 22.20 17.29
C PRO A 309 15.32 21.30 16.05
N SER A 310 16.51 20.93 15.57
CA SER A 310 16.76 20.03 14.44
C SER A 310 16.00 18.71 14.58
N LEU A 311 15.81 18.27 15.83
CA LEU A 311 15.01 17.14 16.25
C LEU A 311 13.58 17.15 15.68
N ILE A 312 12.96 18.33 15.52
CA ILE A 312 11.62 18.47 14.93
C ILE A 312 11.65 18.14 13.44
N SER A 313 12.68 18.58 12.73
CA SER A 313 12.85 18.26 11.31
C SER A 313 13.05 16.76 11.12
N ALA A 314 13.92 16.14 11.94
CA ALA A 314 14.15 14.70 11.93
C ALA A 314 12.83 13.93 12.22
N TYR A 315 12.09 14.35 13.24
CA TYR A 315 10.79 13.75 13.56
C TYR A 315 9.81 13.80 12.39
N ASN A 316 9.68 14.96 11.73
CA ASN A 316 8.74 15.13 10.62
C ASN A 316 9.14 14.31 9.38
N GLU A 317 10.44 14.18 9.09
CA GLU A 317 10.95 13.33 8.01
C GLU A 317 10.58 11.86 8.25
N LEU A 318 10.77 11.38 9.48
CA LEU A 318 10.64 9.96 9.82
C LEU A 318 9.19 9.53 10.02
N LYS A 319 8.33 10.39 10.58
CA LYS A 319 6.88 10.19 10.62
C LYS A 319 6.25 10.11 9.21
N GLY A 320 6.91 10.66 8.20
CA GLY A 320 6.44 10.63 6.82
C GLY A 320 6.31 9.21 6.24
N GLY A 321 7.14 8.27 6.70
CA GLY A 321 7.21 6.92 6.13
C GLY A 321 5.89 6.13 6.23
N ILE A 322 5.36 5.95 7.44
CA ILE A 322 4.11 5.20 7.64
C ILE A 322 2.93 5.89 6.95
N ASN A 323 2.86 7.23 7.01
CA ASN A 323 1.81 8.00 6.32
C ASN A 323 1.88 7.81 4.80
N LEU A 324 3.09 7.72 4.23
CA LEU A 324 3.28 7.41 2.81
C LEU A 324 2.80 6.01 2.49
N SER A 325 3.17 5.00 3.28
CA SER A 325 2.69 3.61 3.09
C SER A 325 1.17 3.54 3.13
N ASP A 326 0.54 4.14 4.16
CA ASP A 326 -0.91 4.13 4.34
C ASP A 326 -1.62 4.81 3.16
N MET A 327 -1.07 5.94 2.67
CA MET A 327 -1.57 6.59 1.46
C MET A 327 -1.48 5.67 0.25
N LEU A 328 -0.32 5.04 -0.01
CA LEU A 328 -0.09 4.19 -1.18
C LEU A 328 -1.04 2.99 -1.21
N VAL A 329 -1.25 2.34 -0.07
CA VAL A 329 -2.20 1.23 0.10
C VAL A 329 -3.64 1.66 -0.22
N HIS A 330 -4.02 2.91 0.08
CA HIS A 330 -5.37 3.41 -0.16
C HIS A 330 -5.64 3.88 -1.60
N MET A 331 -4.60 4.17 -2.40
CA MET A 331 -4.75 4.75 -3.75
C MET A 331 -5.45 3.82 -4.75
N TYR A 332 -5.09 2.53 -4.76
CA TYR A 332 -5.64 1.51 -5.67
C TYR A 332 -6.12 0.29 -4.89
N LYS A 333 -6.84 0.55 -3.80
CA LYS A 333 -7.25 -0.43 -2.79
C LYS A 333 -8.02 -1.61 -3.41
N THR A 334 -7.58 -2.82 -3.10
CA THR A 334 -8.24 -4.06 -3.52
C THR A 334 -9.68 -4.14 -2.97
N PRO A 335 -10.70 -4.50 -3.79
CA PRO A 335 -12.09 -4.54 -3.36
C PRO A 335 -12.43 -5.78 -2.50
N ALA A 336 -11.87 -5.83 -1.29
CA ALA A 336 -12.03 -6.95 -0.35
C ALA A 336 -13.18 -6.76 0.67
N LYS A 337 -14.14 -5.88 0.40
CA LYS A 337 -15.31 -5.66 1.29
C LYS A 337 -16.12 -6.96 1.43
N SER A 338 -16.17 -7.52 2.63
CA SER A 338 -16.84 -8.79 2.90
C SER A 338 -17.45 -8.86 4.29
N ARG A 339 -18.40 -9.79 4.49
CA ARG A 339 -18.85 -10.21 5.83
C ARG A 339 -17.86 -11.20 6.49
N ARG A 340 -17.01 -11.86 5.70
CA ARG A 340 -15.91 -12.71 6.20
C ARG A 340 -14.78 -11.79 6.62
N TRP A 341 -14.48 -11.77 7.91
CA TRP A 341 -13.72 -10.71 8.55
C TRP A 341 -12.24 -10.65 8.16
N TYR A 342 -11.67 -11.76 7.71
CA TYR A 342 -10.27 -11.86 7.31
C TYR A 342 -10.01 -11.44 5.85
N LEU A 343 -11.05 -11.28 5.00
CA LEU A 343 -10.84 -10.84 3.61
C LEU A 343 -10.33 -9.39 3.51
N PRO A 344 -10.83 -8.41 4.29
CA PRO A 344 -10.23 -7.08 4.33
C PRO A 344 -8.75 -7.07 4.73
N LEU A 345 -8.33 -7.96 5.65
CA LEU A 345 -6.92 -8.13 6.01
C LEU A 345 -6.10 -8.68 4.84
N PHE A 346 -6.60 -9.71 4.15
CA PHE A 346 -5.98 -10.22 2.93
C PHE A 346 -5.86 -9.14 1.83
N GLY A 347 -6.90 -8.34 1.60
CA GLY A 347 -6.85 -7.23 0.65
C GLY A 347 -5.78 -6.21 1.04
N HIS A 348 -5.69 -5.86 2.32
CA HIS A 348 -4.63 -4.96 2.82
C HIS A 348 -3.23 -5.55 2.62
N MET A 349 -3.04 -6.85 2.87
CA MET A 349 -1.77 -7.53 2.65
C MET A 349 -1.35 -7.48 1.17
N LEU A 350 -2.28 -7.73 0.24
CA LEU A 350 -2.02 -7.61 -1.19
C LEU A 350 -1.63 -6.18 -1.58
N ASP A 351 -2.40 -5.19 -1.11
CA ASP A 351 -2.15 -3.77 -1.38
C ASP A 351 -0.80 -3.32 -0.79
N LEU A 352 -0.43 -3.84 0.38
CA LEU A 352 0.86 -3.60 1.03
C LEU A 352 2.02 -4.19 0.22
N CYS A 353 1.88 -5.42 -0.27
CA CYS A 353 2.88 -6.03 -1.16
C CYS A 353 3.10 -5.13 -2.38
N ILE A 354 2.03 -4.69 -3.04
CA ILE A 354 2.12 -3.80 -4.21
C ILE A 354 2.81 -2.47 -3.86
N ALA A 355 2.48 -1.87 -2.72
CA ALA A 355 3.10 -0.61 -2.27
C ALA A 355 4.60 -0.79 -1.99
N ASN A 356 4.98 -1.80 -1.22
CA ASN A 356 6.38 -2.11 -0.90
C ASN A 356 7.17 -2.46 -2.18
N SER A 357 6.63 -3.32 -3.05
CA SER A 357 7.23 -3.69 -4.33
C SER A 357 7.45 -2.48 -5.23
N TRP A 358 6.48 -1.56 -5.31
CA TRP A 358 6.64 -0.33 -6.10
C TRP A 358 7.69 0.61 -5.50
N LEU A 359 7.78 0.73 -4.18
CA LEU A 359 8.81 1.54 -3.52
C LEU A 359 10.22 0.98 -3.75
N LEU A 360 10.38 -0.34 -3.73
CA LEU A 360 11.63 -1.01 -4.07
C LEU A 360 12.01 -0.78 -5.54
N TYR A 361 11.07 -1.02 -6.46
CA TYR A 361 11.24 -0.73 -7.88
C TYR A 361 11.62 0.73 -8.13
N LYS A 362 10.97 1.67 -7.43
CA LYS A 362 11.24 3.11 -7.54
C LYS A 362 12.64 3.47 -7.05
N ARG A 363 13.09 2.86 -5.95
CA ARG A 363 14.44 3.03 -5.41
C ARG A 363 15.48 2.56 -6.43
N ASP A 364 15.31 1.33 -6.92
CA ASP A 364 16.28 0.66 -7.79
C ASP A 364 16.33 1.30 -9.19
N SER A 365 15.18 1.74 -9.73
CA SER A 365 15.14 2.58 -10.93
C SER A 365 15.93 3.88 -10.72
N GLY A 366 15.79 4.50 -9.55
CA GLY A 366 16.54 5.72 -9.20
C GLY A 366 18.05 5.50 -9.14
N LEU A 367 18.51 4.34 -8.62
CA LEU A 367 19.93 3.96 -8.63
C LEU A 367 20.47 3.77 -10.04
N GLN A 368 19.64 3.26 -10.95
CA GLN A 368 19.94 3.11 -12.38
C GLN A 368 19.73 4.40 -13.21
N ASN A 369 19.38 5.52 -12.57
CA ASN A 369 19.00 6.77 -13.25
C ASN A 369 17.85 6.61 -14.26
N GLU A 370 17.00 5.59 -14.08
CA GLU A 370 15.80 5.37 -14.86
C GLU A 370 14.60 6.07 -14.22
N LYS A 371 13.69 6.57 -15.05
CA LYS A 371 12.45 7.17 -14.57
C LYS A 371 11.47 6.07 -14.19
N PRO A 372 11.10 5.91 -12.90
CA PRO A 372 10.19 4.87 -12.48
C PRO A 372 8.78 5.12 -13.02
N VAL A 373 8.07 4.05 -13.35
CA VAL A 373 6.66 4.11 -13.71
C VAL A 373 5.78 4.55 -12.52
N SER A 374 4.65 5.19 -12.83
CA SER A 374 3.64 5.52 -11.81
C SER A 374 3.08 4.26 -11.15
N LEU A 375 2.67 4.35 -9.87
CA LEU A 375 2.05 3.24 -9.14
C LEU A 375 0.90 2.58 -9.93
N LYS A 376 0.03 3.37 -10.58
CA LYS A 376 -1.05 2.84 -11.45
C LYS A 376 -0.53 1.87 -12.50
N ARG A 377 0.51 2.28 -13.23
CA ARG A 377 1.13 1.48 -14.30
C ARG A 377 1.85 0.26 -13.73
N PHE A 378 2.46 0.39 -12.56
CA PHE A 378 3.05 -0.74 -11.84
C PHE A 378 1.98 -1.79 -11.52
N CYS A 379 0.86 -1.40 -10.90
CA CYS A 379 -0.25 -2.31 -10.59
C CYS A 379 -0.79 -3.01 -11.84
N LEU A 380 -0.97 -2.27 -12.94
CA LEU A 380 -1.48 -2.82 -14.20
C LEU A 380 -0.48 -3.80 -14.82
N ALA A 381 0.82 -3.48 -14.80
CA ALA A 381 1.85 -4.39 -15.29
C ALA A 381 1.84 -5.71 -14.51
N VAL A 382 1.75 -5.64 -13.18
CA VAL A 382 1.63 -6.82 -12.31
C VAL A 382 0.37 -7.63 -12.62
N ALA A 383 -0.79 -6.97 -12.74
CA ALA A 383 -2.06 -7.63 -13.06
C ALA A 383 -2.02 -8.34 -14.43
N HIS A 384 -1.39 -7.72 -15.43
CA HIS A 384 -1.19 -8.35 -16.73
C HIS A 384 -0.24 -9.56 -16.64
N SER A 385 0.86 -9.46 -15.90
CA SER A 385 1.80 -10.58 -15.72
C SER A 385 1.17 -11.77 -15.01
N LEU A 386 0.36 -11.55 -13.96
CA LEU A 386 -0.42 -12.60 -13.28
C LEU A 386 -1.42 -13.30 -14.21
N ASN A 387 -1.87 -12.64 -15.29
CA ASN A 387 -2.75 -13.24 -16.28
C ASN A 387 -1.99 -14.05 -17.37
N GLN A 388 -0.69 -13.80 -17.57
CA GLN A 388 0.07 -14.27 -18.73
C GLN A 388 0.99 -15.49 -18.47
N PHE A 389 0.84 -16.20 -17.35
CA PHE A 389 1.76 -17.25 -16.89
C PHE A 389 1.98 -18.44 -17.87
N ASN A 390 1.23 -18.52 -18.98
CA ASN A 390 1.34 -19.55 -20.02
C ASN A 390 1.94 -19.07 -21.37
N LYS A 391 2.57 -17.89 -21.44
CA LYS A 391 3.29 -17.44 -22.65
C LYS A 391 4.80 -17.64 -22.50
N PRO A 392 5.51 -18.19 -23.50
CA PRO A 392 6.95 -18.43 -23.41
C PRO A 392 7.73 -17.13 -23.16
N ALA A 393 8.85 -17.24 -22.43
CA ALA A 393 9.73 -16.14 -22.02
C ALA A 393 10.17 -15.20 -23.16
N SER A 394 10.09 -15.64 -24.41
CA SER A 394 10.33 -14.82 -25.61
C SER A 394 9.30 -13.70 -25.84
N GLU A 395 8.11 -13.75 -25.21
CA GLU A 395 7.09 -12.68 -25.29
C GLU A 395 7.07 -11.74 -24.07
N LEU A 396 7.79 -12.09 -22.99
CA LEU A 396 7.86 -11.34 -21.72
C LEU A 396 8.77 -10.10 -21.78
N THR A 397 9.44 -9.86 -22.89
CA THR A 397 10.40 -8.75 -23.10
C THR A 397 9.77 -7.45 -23.59
N SER A 398 8.47 -7.44 -23.88
CA SER A 398 7.77 -6.24 -24.32
C SER A 398 6.61 -5.91 -23.40
N TRP A 399 6.52 -4.63 -23.02
CA TRP A 399 5.37 -4.08 -22.33
C TRP A 399 4.10 -4.44 -23.09
N PRO A 400 2.99 -4.83 -22.41
CA PRO A 400 1.74 -5.03 -23.10
C PRO A 400 1.37 -3.75 -23.88
N THR A 401 1.31 -3.83 -25.21
CA THR A 401 0.93 -2.74 -26.12
C THR A 401 -0.53 -2.26 -25.92
N ILE A 402 -1.21 -2.76 -24.88
CA ILE A 402 -2.62 -2.55 -24.57
C ILE A 402 -2.91 -1.12 -24.03
N PHE A 403 -1.90 -0.30 -23.75
CA PHE A 403 -2.11 1.08 -23.29
C PHE A 403 -2.00 2.18 -24.37
N GLN A 404 -2.07 1.82 -25.65
CA GLN A 404 -2.68 2.73 -26.62
C GLN A 404 -4.22 2.68 -26.47
N LEU A 405 -4.74 3.00 -25.28
CA LEU A 405 -5.97 3.79 -25.29
C LEU A 405 -5.58 5.00 -26.11
N SER A 406 -6.23 5.19 -27.25
CA SER A 406 -6.09 6.40 -28.03
C SER A 406 -6.24 7.57 -27.06
N THR A 407 -5.11 8.18 -26.67
CA THR A 407 -5.06 9.62 -26.53
C THR A 407 -5.80 10.08 -27.76
N THR A 408 -6.92 10.78 -27.57
CA THR A 408 -7.66 11.40 -28.65
C THR A 408 -6.62 12.03 -29.56
N ARG A 409 -6.32 11.33 -30.65
CA ARG A 409 -5.50 11.85 -31.71
C ARG A 409 -6.36 13.03 -32.14
N GLU A 410 -5.87 14.24 -31.94
CA GLU A 410 -6.41 15.40 -32.65
C GLU A 410 -6.11 15.17 -34.14
N ASP A 411 -6.77 14.17 -34.72
CA ASP A 411 -6.90 14.00 -36.13
C ASP A 411 -7.76 15.20 -36.53
N ARG A 412 -7.10 16.25 -37.02
CA ARG A 412 -7.77 17.35 -37.71
C ARG A 412 -8.61 16.72 -38.81
N LEU A 413 -9.90 16.52 -38.54
CA LEU A 413 -10.85 15.96 -39.49
C LEU A 413 -10.95 16.94 -40.65
N HIS A 414 -10.26 16.63 -41.74
CA HIS A 414 -10.55 17.22 -43.04
C HIS A 414 -11.56 16.29 -43.72
N PRO A 415 -12.84 16.68 -43.83
CA PRO A 415 -13.77 15.91 -44.64
C PRO A 415 -13.32 15.99 -46.09
N ASN A 416 -13.37 14.88 -46.83
CA ASN A 416 -13.07 14.86 -48.26
C ASN A 416 -14.34 15.25 -49.04
N HIS A 417 -14.23 16.19 -49.98
CA HIS A 417 -15.32 16.58 -50.88
C HIS A 417 -15.46 15.51 -51.95
N HIS A 418 -16.60 14.82 -52.00
CA HIS A 418 -16.85 13.84 -53.05
C HIS A 418 -17.52 14.53 -54.25
N ASP A 419 -16.73 14.86 -55.27
CA ASP A 419 -17.25 15.28 -56.57
C ASP A 419 -17.53 14.04 -57.42
N GLN A 420 -18.77 13.55 -57.36
CA GLN A 420 -19.46 12.84 -58.46
C GLN A 420 -20.82 12.30 -57.98
N ASN A 421 -21.90 12.93 -58.44
CA ASN A 421 -23.30 12.46 -58.59
C ASN A 421 -24.02 11.66 -57.48
N HIS A 422 -23.41 11.32 -56.35
CA HIS A 422 -24.05 10.61 -55.24
C HIS A 422 -24.32 11.55 -54.07
N LYS A 423 -25.58 11.98 -53.94
CA LYS A 423 -26.10 12.63 -52.73
C LYS A 423 -26.85 11.60 -51.90
N GLN A 424 -26.58 11.51 -50.61
CA GLN A 424 -27.36 10.69 -49.67
C GLN A 424 -27.77 11.53 -48.45
N MET A 425 -28.84 11.09 -47.77
CA MET A 425 -29.35 11.75 -46.56
C MET A 425 -28.35 11.60 -45.42
N CYS A 426 -27.96 12.71 -44.82
CA CYS A 426 -27.29 12.73 -43.52
C CYS A 426 -28.31 12.42 -42.40
N ALA A 427 -27.83 12.03 -41.22
CA ALA A 427 -28.64 11.62 -40.07
C ALA A 427 -29.69 12.67 -39.63
N THR A 428 -29.52 13.94 -40.01
CA THR A 428 -30.44 15.05 -39.74
C THR A 428 -31.18 15.53 -41.00
N THR A 429 -31.59 14.60 -41.87
CA THR A 429 -32.57 14.78 -42.96
C THR A 429 -32.21 15.77 -44.09
N THR A 430 -30.98 16.29 -44.12
CA THR A 430 -30.49 17.13 -45.24
C THR A 430 -29.53 16.35 -46.15
N MET A 431 -29.54 16.66 -47.45
CA MET A 431 -28.65 16.01 -48.43
C MET A 431 -27.21 16.51 -48.24
N SER A 432 -26.27 15.60 -47.98
CA SER A 432 -24.85 15.95 -47.83
C SER A 432 -23.97 15.34 -48.94
N ARG A 433 -22.89 16.04 -49.27
CA ARG A 433 -21.81 15.61 -50.17
C ARG A 433 -20.51 15.26 -49.44
N TRP A 434 -20.51 15.36 -48.10
CA TRP A 434 -19.33 15.16 -47.26
C TRP A 434 -19.47 13.85 -46.49
N LYS A 435 -18.48 12.97 -46.60
CA LYS A 435 -18.49 11.63 -46.01
C LYS A 435 -17.26 11.44 -45.12
N CYS A 436 -17.45 10.91 -43.92
CA CYS A 436 -16.34 10.48 -43.08
C CYS A 436 -15.71 9.20 -43.64
N GLU A 437 -14.41 9.21 -43.85
CA GLU A 437 -13.68 8.09 -44.46
C GLU A 437 -13.56 6.88 -43.52
N LYS A 438 -13.52 7.10 -42.20
CA LYS A 438 -13.39 6.01 -41.21
C LYS A 438 -14.70 5.28 -40.95
N CYS A 439 -15.82 6.02 -40.82
CA CYS A 439 -17.11 5.42 -40.46
C CYS A 439 -18.12 5.39 -41.62
N ASN A 440 -17.76 5.89 -42.81
CA ASN A 440 -18.62 5.96 -43.98
C ASN A 440 -19.96 6.71 -43.80
N VAL A 441 -20.09 7.53 -42.75
CA VAL A 441 -21.28 8.34 -42.45
C VAL A 441 -21.20 9.70 -43.14
N PHE A 442 -22.32 10.16 -43.71
CA PHE A 442 -22.43 11.49 -44.33
C PHE A 442 -22.66 12.59 -43.28
N LEU A 443 -21.89 13.68 -43.38
CA LEU A 443 -21.85 14.78 -42.42
C LEU A 443 -22.62 15.99 -42.94
N CYS A 444 -23.53 16.54 -42.14
CA CYS A 444 -24.20 17.80 -42.45
C CYS A 444 -23.29 18.98 -42.13
N LEU A 445 -22.64 19.57 -43.13
CA LEU A 445 -21.89 20.81 -42.93
C LEU A 445 -22.83 22.01 -43.04
N ASN A 446 -23.07 22.70 -41.92
CA ASN A 446 -23.71 24.00 -41.92
C ASN A 446 -22.78 25.02 -42.58
N ILE A 447 -23.23 25.64 -43.67
CA ILE A 447 -22.48 26.59 -44.52
C ILE A 447 -21.93 27.79 -43.73
N ASN A 448 -22.40 28.04 -42.50
CA ASN A 448 -21.95 29.15 -41.66
C ASN A 448 -20.60 28.94 -40.96
N ILE A 449 -20.03 27.72 -40.94
CA ILE A 449 -18.78 27.44 -40.19
C ILE A 449 -17.51 27.68 -41.03
N LEU A 450 -17.63 27.77 -42.37
CA LEU A 450 -16.47 27.91 -43.26
C LEU A 450 -16.12 29.37 -43.63
N LYS A 451 -16.82 30.37 -43.09
CA LYS A 451 -16.51 31.79 -43.35
C LYS A 451 -15.57 32.44 -42.32
N THR A 452 -15.17 31.75 -41.26
CA THR A 452 -14.26 32.27 -40.23
C THR A 452 -12.96 31.48 -40.17
N THR A 453 -12.28 31.33 -41.31
CA THR A 453 -10.82 31.13 -41.32
C THR A 453 -10.17 32.48 -41.57
N GLY A 454 -9.85 33.19 -40.50
CA GLY A 454 -9.14 34.45 -40.54
C GLY A 454 -8.71 34.83 -39.14
N SER A 455 -7.72 34.09 -38.61
CA SER A 455 -6.88 34.41 -37.44
C SER A 455 -7.57 34.88 -36.16
N VAL A 456 -7.30 34.20 -35.04
CA VAL A 456 -6.91 34.76 -33.72
C VAL A 456 -7.25 33.75 -32.61
N GLU A 457 -6.20 33.45 -31.84
CA GLU A 457 -6.12 33.05 -30.43
C GLU A 457 -7.26 32.22 -29.79
N LYS A 458 -6.90 31.00 -29.38
CA LYS A 458 -7.59 30.27 -28.31
C LYS A 458 -7.27 30.96 -26.97
N LYS A 459 -8.30 31.46 -26.28
CA LYS A 459 -8.29 31.65 -24.83
C LYS A 459 -9.24 30.63 -24.20
N TYR A 460 -8.63 29.83 -23.31
CA TYR A 460 -9.12 28.93 -22.26
C TYR A 460 -10.25 27.95 -22.58
#